data_AF-A0AAU9QVW3-F1
#
_entry.id   AF-A0AAU9QVW3-F1
#
_cell.length_a   1.000
_cell.length_b   1.000
_cell.length_c   1.000
_cell.angle_alpha   90.00
_cell.angle_beta   90.00
_cell.angle_gamma   90.00
#
_symmetry.space_group_name_H-M   'P 1'
#
loop_
_entity.id
_entity.type
_entity.pdbx_description
1 polymer ?
#
loop_
_entity_poly.entity_id
_entity_poly.type
_entity_poly.pdbx_seq_one_letter_code
_entity_poly.pdbx_strand_id
1 'polypeptide(L)'
;MKFLSKKNIFKLAGILLLAPTLSGCVGSNFTTKKLMEFNVKVVDNRYARGGVNFLLAPVYGFTTLADYFVVNSIEFWTGSNPFDGTPHIFDSKVDTMIDINGDLDPSLRDAPIDPLTYQNIEDSQIRTLDENTIEMKVTYVDGTSSTVTGVKEGSSIKYFVDDEFVSETTLEVLSEAFVVSS
;
A
#
# COMPACT_ATOMS: atom_id res chain seq x y z
N MET A 1 0.62 34.16 30.69
CA MET A 1 -0.15 33.24 29.82
C MET A 1 -1.57 33.78 29.70
N LYS A 2 -1.93 34.42 28.56
CA LYS A 2 -3.28 34.99 28.35
C LYS A 2 -4.21 33.86 27.92
N PHE A 3 -5.19 33.51 28.76
CA PHE A 3 -6.25 32.57 28.38
C PHE A 3 -7.04 33.14 27.19
N LEU A 4 -7.18 32.36 26.11
CA LEU A 4 -7.98 32.75 24.97
C LEU A 4 -9.45 32.92 25.41
N SER A 5 -10.08 34.03 24.99
CA SER A 5 -11.52 34.24 25.20
C SER A 5 -12.34 33.16 24.49
N LYS A 6 -13.49 32.75 25.06
CA LYS A 6 -14.39 31.76 24.44
C LYS A 6 -14.70 32.09 22.97
N LYS A 7 -14.87 33.38 22.64
CA LYS A 7 -15.14 33.85 21.27
C LYS A 7 -13.95 33.63 20.33
N ASN A 8 -12.72 33.68 20.84
CA ASN A 8 -11.51 33.39 20.09
C ASN A 8 -11.26 31.88 19.97
N ILE A 9 -11.64 31.08 20.97
CA ILE A 9 -11.61 29.61 20.92
C ILE A 9 -12.55 29.09 19.83
N PHE A 10 -13.79 29.60 19.75
CA PHE A 10 -14.73 29.22 18.70
C PHE A 10 -14.24 29.59 17.30
N LYS A 11 -13.62 30.77 17.14
CA LYS A 11 -13.01 31.18 15.86
C LYS A 11 -11.85 30.26 15.48
N LEU A 12 -10.99 29.93 16.43
CA LEU A 12 -9.83 29.07 16.20
C LEU A 12 -10.26 27.64 15.87
N ALA A 13 -11.27 27.10 16.57
CA ALA A 13 -11.86 25.80 16.27
C ALA A 13 -12.49 25.78 14.87
N GLY A 14 -13.21 26.85 14.48
CA GLY A 14 -13.77 26.96 13.13
C GLY A 14 -12.70 26.96 12.03
N ILE A 15 -11.59 27.68 12.23
CA ILE A 15 -10.46 27.70 11.29
C ILE A 15 -9.79 26.31 11.23
N LEU A 16 -9.59 25.66 12.38
CA LEU A 16 -8.96 24.34 12.45
C LEU A 16 -9.82 23.24 11.81
N LEU A 17 -11.16 23.38 11.85
CA LEU A 17 -12.09 22.45 11.19
C LEU A 17 -12.21 22.71 9.68
N LEU A 18 -12.02 23.94 9.22
CA LEU A 18 -12.12 24.30 7.80
C LEU A 18 -10.80 24.06 7.05
N ALA A 19 -9.64 24.28 7.69
CA ALA A 19 -8.33 24.15 7.04
C ALA A 19 -8.06 22.78 6.35
N PRO A 20 -8.45 21.62 6.93
CA PRO A 20 -8.27 20.34 6.26
C PRO A 20 -9.17 20.18 5.04
N THR A 21 -10.34 20.82 5.01
CA THR A 21 -11.30 20.67 3.89
C THR A 21 -10.89 21.41 2.61
N LEU A 22 -10.00 22.40 2.73
CA LEU A 22 -9.44 23.15 1.59
C LEU A 22 -8.16 22.51 1.04
N SER A 23 -7.57 21.58 1.77
CA SER A 23 -6.38 20.84 1.38
C SER A 23 -6.86 19.51 0.79
N GLY A 24 -6.57 19.22 -0.48
CA GLY A 24 -6.74 17.85 -0.98
C GLY A 24 -6.01 16.90 -0.03
N CYS A 25 -6.69 15.90 0.53
CA CYS A 25 -6.08 15.00 1.50
C CYS A 25 -4.97 14.20 0.79
N VAL A 26 -3.73 14.38 1.23
CA VAL A 26 -2.56 13.69 0.67
C VAL A 26 -2.26 12.46 1.52
N GLY A 27 -2.15 11.30 0.86
CA GLY A 27 -2.09 9.97 1.49
C GLY A 27 -3.23 9.05 1.00
N SER A 28 -3.24 7.79 1.44
CA SER A 28 -4.23 6.82 0.96
C SER A 28 -5.66 7.14 1.41
N ASN A 29 -5.86 7.81 2.56
CA ASN A 29 -7.16 8.07 3.18
C ASN A 29 -8.03 6.81 3.30
N PHE A 30 -7.40 5.70 3.74
CA PHE A 30 -8.00 4.38 3.76
C PHE A 30 -9.34 4.35 4.50
N THR A 31 -9.42 4.93 5.70
CA THR A 31 -10.62 4.86 6.55
C THR A 31 -11.81 5.57 5.88
N THR A 32 -11.55 6.75 5.34
CA THR A 32 -12.55 7.56 4.65
C THR A 32 -13.01 6.91 3.36
N LYS A 33 -12.09 6.28 2.61
CA LYS A 33 -12.44 5.48 1.42
C LYS A 33 -13.32 4.29 1.79
N LYS A 34 -13.04 3.56 2.87
CA LYS A 34 -13.89 2.45 3.34
C LYS A 34 -15.30 2.91 3.72
N LEU A 35 -15.42 4.05 4.40
CA LEU A 35 -16.73 4.64 4.69
C LEU A 35 -17.47 5.05 3.41
N MET A 36 -16.75 5.58 2.41
CA MET A 36 -17.31 5.91 1.11
C MET A 36 -17.79 4.68 0.33
N GLU A 37 -17.01 3.59 0.32
CA GLU A 37 -17.45 2.31 -0.27
C GLU A 37 -18.74 1.81 0.38
N PHE A 38 -18.82 1.87 1.72
CA PHE A 38 -20.03 1.50 2.44
C PHE A 38 -21.24 2.34 2.02
N ASN A 39 -21.10 3.67 2.01
CA ASN A 39 -22.16 4.59 1.61
C ASN A 39 -22.65 4.31 0.18
N VAL A 40 -21.73 4.05 -0.76
CA VAL A 40 -22.08 3.74 -2.15
C VAL A 40 -22.84 2.42 -2.28
N LYS A 41 -22.49 1.41 -1.48
CA LYS A 41 -23.09 0.07 -1.50
C LYS A 41 -24.45 -0.02 -0.79
N VAL A 42 -24.73 0.86 0.17
CA VAL A 42 -25.91 0.73 1.05
C VAL A 42 -27.24 0.89 0.31
N VAL A 43 -27.30 1.75 -0.72
CA VAL A 43 -28.49 1.98 -1.54
C VAL A 43 -28.10 2.20 -3.00
N ASP A 44 -28.95 1.74 -3.92
CA ASP A 44 -28.76 1.83 -5.37
C ASP A 44 -29.23 3.18 -5.98
N ASN A 45 -30.10 3.91 -5.29
CA ASN A 45 -30.60 5.22 -5.73
C ASN A 45 -29.65 6.38 -5.40
N ARG A 46 -29.33 7.22 -6.39
CA ARG A 46 -28.42 8.38 -6.25
C ARG A 46 -28.83 9.39 -5.17
N TYR A 47 -30.12 9.66 -5.01
CA TYR A 47 -30.62 10.66 -4.06
C TYR A 47 -30.70 10.09 -2.66
N ALA A 48 -31.12 8.83 -2.52
CA ALA A 48 -31.06 8.11 -1.25
C ALA A 48 -29.61 8.00 -0.75
N ARG A 49 -28.66 7.69 -1.64
CA ARG A 49 -27.22 7.69 -1.34
C ARG A 49 -26.74 9.07 -0.87
N GLY A 50 -27.21 10.15 -1.50
CA GLY A 50 -26.99 11.51 -1.02
C GLY A 50 -27.53 11.72 0.39
N GLY A 51 -28.74 11.22 0.69
CA GLY A 51 -29.32 11.25 2.03
C GLY A 51 -28.46 10.51 3.07
N VAL A 52 -28.01 9.30 2.75
CA VAL A 52 -27.08 8.54 3.60
C VAL A 52 -25.77 9.30 3.81
N ASN A 53 -25.22 9.90 2.75
CA ASN A 53 -24.03 10.75 2.85
C ASN A 53 -24.22 11.91 3.84
N PHE A 54 -25.36 12.61 3.78
CA PHE A 54 -25.69 13.68 4.73
C PHE A 54 -25.80 13.16 6.17
N LEU A 55 -26.42 12.00 6.38
CA LEU A 55 -26.52 11.38 7.70
C LEU A 55 -25.15 10.95 8.24
N LEU A 56 -24.25 10.49 7.37
CA LEU A 56 -22.89 10.09 7.70
C LEU A 56 -21.90 11.27 7.78
N ALA A 57 -22.32 12.51 7.49
CA ALA A 57 -21.42 13.67 7.48
C ALA A 57 -20.55 13.82 8.76
N PRO A 58 -21.09 13.60 9.99
CA PRO A 58 -20.25 13.61 11.20
C PRO A 58 -19.19 12.50 11.20
N VAL A 59 -19.55 11.31 10.71
CA VAL A 59 -18.65 10.15 10.63
C VAL A 59 -17.52 10.41 9.63
N TYR A 60 -17.84 10.97 8.47
CA TYR A 60 -16.82 11.41 7.49
C TYR A 60 -15.84 12.43 8.07
N GLY A 61 -16.32 13.34 8.93
CA GLY A 61 -15.45 14.26 9.67
C GLY A 61 -14.45 13.51 10.55
N PHE A 62 -14.89 12.51 11.31
CA PHE A 62 -14.00 11.69 12.14
C PHE A 62 -13.04 10.83 11.33
N THR A 63 -13.49 10.18 10.26
CA THR A 63 -12.60 9.33 9.43
C THR A 63 -11.55 10.17 8.73
N THR A 64 -11.90 11.37 8.27
CA THR A 64 -10.94 12.29 7.63
C THR A 64 -9.88 12.74 8.62
N LEU A 65 -10.26 13.06 9.86
CA LEU A 65 -9.32 13.40 10.92
C LEU A 65 -8.44 12.19 11.29
N ALA A 66 -9.00 10.99 11.38
CA ALA A 66 -8.26 9.78 11.67
C ALA A 66 -7.24 9.47 10.57
N ASP A 67 -7.62 9.62 9.29
CA ASP A 67 -6.70 9.44 8.18
C ASP A 67 -5.58 10.48 8.23
N TYR A 68 -5.90 11.76 8.45
CA TYR A 68 -4.90 12.83 8.46
C TYR A 68 -3.89 12.67 9.62
N PHE A 69 -4.37 12.39 10.83
CA PHE A 69 -3.50 12.37 12.02
C PHE A 69 -2.91 10.99 12.35
N VAL A 70 -3.51 9.91 11.87
CA VAL A 70 -3.12 8.55 12.28
C VAL A 70 -2.71 7.74 11.06
N VAL A 71 -3.63 7.42 10.15
CA VAL A 71 -3.36 6.45 9.09
C VAL A 71 -2.31 6.95 8.10
N ASN A 72 -2.49 8.16 7.53
CA ASN A 72 -1.54 8.73 6.58
C ASN A 72 -0.20 9.06 7.26
N SER A 73 -0.21 9.37 8.57
CA SER A 73 1.02 9.57 9.34
C SER A 73 1.81 8.27 9.48
N ILE A 74 1.15 7.15 9.79
CA ILE A 74 1.79 5.83 9.82
C ILE A 74 2.29 5.46 8.43
N GLU A 75 1.47 5.63 7.40
CA GLU A 75 1.80 5.33 6.00
C GLU A 75 3.08 6.07 5.54
N PHE A 76 3.21 7.35 5.90
CA PHE A 76 4.40 8.14 5.59
C PHE A 76 5.67 7.60 6.27
N TRP A 77 5.61 7.29 7.56
CA TRP A 77 6.81 6.85 8.29
C TRP A 77 7.20 5.40 8.01
N THR A 78 6.27 4.60 7.50
CA THR A 78 6.47 3.16 7.20
C THR A 78 6.58 2.86 5.70
N GLY A 79 6.46 3.88 4.85
CA GLY A 79 6.54 3.78 3.39
C GLY A 79 5.41 2.98 2.73
N SER A 80 4.45 2.48 3.51
CA SER A 80 3.38 1.62 3.01
C SER A 80 2.11 1.74 3.83
N ASN A 81 0.98 1.48 3.19
CA ASN A 81 -0.31 1.44 3.87
C ASN A 81 -0.35 0.26 4.86
N PRO A 82 -0.63 0.52 6.15
CA PRO A 82 -0.61 -0.54 7.18
C PRO A 82 -1.73 -1.57 7.03
N PHE A 83 -2.69 -1.36 6.13
CA PHE A 83 -3.83 -2.26 5.92
C PHE A 83 -3.70 -3.13 4.68
N ASP A 84 -3.11 -2.63 3.59
CA ASP A 84 -3.00 -3.37 2.32
C ASP A 84 -1.57 -3.43 1.75
N GLY A 85 -0.59 -2.80 2.41
CA GLY A 85 0.81 -2.84 2.01
C GLY A 85 1.13 -2.06 0.74
N THR A 86 0.16 -1.31 0.20
CA THR A 86 0.41 -0.46 -0.98
C THR A 86 1.47 0.61 -0.67
N PRO A 87 2.44 0.87 -1.57
CA PRO A 87 3.45 1.90 -1.35
C PRO A 87 2.85 3.28 -1.13
N HIS A 88 3.45 4.07 -0.24
CA HIS A 88 3.01 5.44 0.00
C HIS A 88 3.20 6.30 -1.26
N ILE A 89 2.25 7.20 -1.52
CA ILE A 89 2.22 8.00 -2.76
C ILE A 89 3.48 8.88 -2.95
N PHE A 90 4.15 9.29 -1.87
CA PHE A 90 5.39 10.07 -1.93
C PHE A 90 6.61 9.28 -2.38
N ASP A 91 6.56 7.95 -2.34
CA ASP A 91 7.64 7.09 -2.83
C ASP A 91 7.49 6.79 -4.34
N SER A 92 6.51 7.44 -5.00
CA SER A 92 6.27 7.29 -6.44
C SER A 92 7.43 7.87 -7.26
N LYS A 93 7.95 7.07 -8.20
CA LYS A 93 8.95 7.52 -9.16
C LYS A 93 8.28 8.30 -10.30
N VAL A 94 8.38 9.63 -10.24
CA VAL A 94 7.83 10.56 -11.22
C VAL A 94 8.90 11.56 -11.66
N ASP A 95 8.72 12.18 -12.83
CA ASP A 95 9.61 13.27 -13.26
C ASP A 95 9.51 14.46 -12.30
N THR A 96 10.61 14.76 -11.61
CA THR A 96 10.67 15.82 -10.59
C THR A 96 11.16 17.15 -11.17
N MET A 97 10.52 18.25 -10.79
CA MET A 97 10.99 19.60 -11.16
C MET A 97 12.27 20.01 -10.41
N ILE A 98 12.52 19.42 -9.25
CA ILE A 98 13.71 19.64 -8.43
C ILE A 98 14.20 18.28 -7.95
N ASP A 99 15.44 17.92 -8.28
CA ASP A 99 16.09 16.71 -7.78
C ASP A 99 16.91 17.05 -6.54
N ILE A 100 16.58 16.39 -5.43
CA ILE A 100 17.27 16.55 -4.14
C ILE A 100 18.03 15.27 -3.77
N ASN A 101 17.64 14.12 -4.33
CA ASN A 101 18.20 12.83 -3.94
C ASN A 101 19.67 12.72 -4.34
N GLY A 102 20.12 13.39 -5.41
CA GLY A 102 21.54 13.43 -5.79
C GLY A 102 22.48 13.94 -4.70
N ASP A 103 22.02 14.90 -3.89
CA ASP A 103 22.81 15.57 -2.84
C ASP A 103 22.52 15.04 -1.42
N LEU A 104 21.54 14.16 -1.28
CA LEU A 104 21.12 13.59 0.01
C LEU A 104 21.94 12.33 0.36
N ASP A 105 22.23 12.14 1.64
CA ASP A 105 22.76 10.87 2.15
C ASP A 105 21.77 9.72 1.83
N PRO A 106 22.25 8.54 1.36
CA PRO A 106 21.37 7.41 1.03
C PRO A 106 20.44 6.99 2.16
N SER A 107 20.82 7.16 3.43
CA SER A 107 20.01 6.79 4.59
C SER A 107 18.75 7.64 4.79
N LEU A 108 18.62 8.76 4.08
CA LEU A 108 17.51 9.71 4.21
C LEU A 108 16.53 9.66 3.04
N ARG A 109 16.67 8.69 2.13
CA ARG A 109 15.89 8.61 0.89
C ARG A 109 14.64 7.73 1.00
N ASP A 110 14.58 6.89 2.02
CA ASP A 110 13.53 5.89 2.21
C ASP A 110 12.85 6.05 3.58
N ALA A 111 11.69 5.40 3.74
CA ALA A 111 10.97 5.40 5.00
C ALA A 111 11.83 4.79 6.14
N PRO A 112 11.91 5.45 7.31
CA PRO A 112 12.81 5.03 8.39
C PRO A 112 12.29 3.86 9.23
N ILE A 113 11.02 3.49 9.06
CA ILE A 113 10.38 2.37 9.77
C ILE A 113 9.99 1.32 8.73
N ASP A 114 10.25 0.06 9.04
CA ASP A 114 9.80 -1.05 8.21
C ASP A 114 8.26 -1.05 8.07
N PRO A 115 7.73 -1.51 6.92
CA PRO A 115 6.30 -1.74 6.73
C PRO A 115 5.68 -2.51 7.90
N LEU A 116 4.58 -2.00 8.43
CA LEU A 116 3.80 -2.69 9.48
C LEU A 116 2.94 -3.82 8.92
N THR A 117 2.80 -3.86 7.60
CA THR A 117 2.11 -4.91 6.87
C THR A 117 3.02 -6.11 6.79
N TYR A 118 2.72 -7.11 7.61
CA TYR A 118 3.46 -8.37 7.61
C TYR A 118 3.07 -9.22 6.39
N GLN A 119 3.77 -9.06 5.27
CA GLN A 119 3.81 -10.08 4.22
C GLN A 119 4.80 -11.19 4.60
N ASN A 120 4.68 -11.72 5.82
CA ASN A 120 5.47 -12.90 6.17
C ASN A 120 4.90 -14.08 5.38
N ILE A 121 5.79 -14.89 4.82
CA ILE A 121 5.42 -16.20 4.26
C ILE A 121 5.08 -17.08 5.46
N GLU A 122 3.84 -17.52 5.56
CA GLU A 122 3.39 -18.45 6.60
C GLU A 122 3.91 -19.86 6.32
N ASP A 123 3.85 -20.28 5.06
CA ASP A 123 4.35 -21.57 4.60
C ASP A 123 4.76 -21.48 3.12
N SER A 124 5.83 -22.18 2.75
CA SER A 124 6.23 -22.34 1.35
C SER A 124 6.39 -23.82 1.02
N GLN A 125 5.63 -24.27 0.03
CA GLN A 125 5.65 -25.67 -0.41
C GLN A 125 6.16 -25.75 -1.84
N ILE A 126 7.28 -26.43 -2.03
CA ILE A 126 7.81 -26.76 -3.35
C ILE A 126 7.35 -28.17 -3.72
N ARG A 127 6.76 -28.31 -4.90
CA ARG A 127 6.39 -29.60 -5.49
C ARG A 127 6.88 -29.68 -6.91
N THR A 128 7.35 -30.86 -7.31
CA THR A 128 7.62 -31.19 -8.71
C THR A 128 6.32 -31.68 -9.32
N LEU A 129 5.79 -30.96 -10.30
CA LEU A 129 4.60 -31.37 -11.05
C LEU A 129 4.94 -32.48 -12.05
N ASP A 130 6.10 -32.36 -12.72
CA ASP A 130 6.64 -33.32 -13.67
C ASP A 130 8.17 -33.17 -13.79
N GLU A 131 8.81 -33.87 -14.75
CA GLU A 131 10.26 -33.87 -14.97
C GLU A 131 10.84 -32.51 -15.37
N ASN A 132 10.01 -31.61 -15.90
CA ASN A 132 10.39 -30.31 -16.42
C ASN A 132 9.75 -29.14 -15.66
N THR A 133 8.79 -29.40 -14.77
CA THR A 133 7.99 -28.36 -14.11
C THR A 133 8.12 -28.43 -12.59
N ILE A 134 8.61 -27.34 -12.01
CA ILE A 134 8.58 -27.09 -10.56
C ILE A 134 7.51 -26.05 -10.23
N GLU A 135 6.81 -26.26 -9.12
CA GLU A 135 5.83 -25.30 -8.61
C GLU A 135 6.15 -25.00 -7.14
N MET A 136 6.24 -23.71 -6.82
CA MET A 136 6.36 -23.21 -5.46
C MET A 136 5.08 -22.47 -5.11
N LYS A 137 4.33 -23.00 -4.14
CA LYS A 137 3.21 -22.30 -3.54
C LYS A 137 3.69 -21.52 -2.34
N VAL A 138 3.48 -20.21 -2.37
CA VAL A 138 3.76 -19.29 -1.27
C VAL A 138 2.42 -18.97 -0.61
N THR A 139 2.27 -19.34 0.67
CA THR A 139 1.10 -18.96 1.48
C THR A 139 1.50 -17.79 2.37
N TYR A 140 0.76 -16.69 2.27
CA TYR A 140 0.99 -15.49 3.06
C TYR A 140 0.17 -15.54 4.36
N VAL A 141 0.61 -14.82 5.39
CA VAL A 141 -0.09 -14.74 6.70
C VAL A 141 -1.51 -14.21 6.61
N ASP A 142 -1.86 -13.49 5.54
CA ASP A 142 -3.23 -13.02 5.29
C ASP A 142 -4.15 -14.12 4.72
N GLY A 143 -3.63 -15.34 4.55
CA GLY A 143 -4.33 -16.51 4.02
C GLY A 143 -4.40 -16.54 2.48
N THR A 144 -3.85 -15.55 1.80
CA THR A 144 -3.71 -15.58 0.33
C THR A 144 -2.53 -16.49 -0.07
N SER A 145 -2.54 -16.94 -1.32
CA SER A 145 -1.45 -17.74 -1.86
C SER A 145 -1.11 -17.32 -3.27
N SER A 146 0.18 -17.27 -3.60
CA SER A 146 0.66 -17.10 -4.97
C SER A 146 1.45 -18.33 -5.40
N THR A 147 1.36 -18.67 -6.69
CA THR A 147 2.01 -19.84 -7.26
C THR A 147 3.10 -19.40 -8.22
N VAL A 148 4.33 -19.80 -7.95
CA VAL A 148 5.47 -19.58 -8.85
C VAL A 148 5.79 -20.89 -9.56
N THR A 149 5.72 -20.90 -10.88
CA THR A 149 5.96 -22.10 -11.70
C THR A 149 7.20 -21.90 -12.58
N GLY A 150 8.14 -22.83 -12.51
CA GLY A 150 9.29 -22.90 -13.41
C GLY A 150 9.12 -24.06 -14.38
N VAL A 151 9.04 -23.78 -15.69
CA VAL A 151 8.90 -24.78 -16.76
C VAL A 151 10.17 -24.80 -17.59
N LYS A 152 10.83 -25.96 -17.65
CA LYS A 152 12.00 -26.20 -18.50
C LYS A 152 11.57 -26.56 -19.91
N GLU A 153 12.01 -25.78 -20.88
CA GLU A 153 11.82 -26.03 -22.31
C GLU A 153 13.18 -26.11 -23.02
N GLY A 154 13.64 -27.34 -23.25
CA GLY A 154 14.96 -27.57 -23.86
C GLY A 154 16.09 -27.03 -22.98
N SER A 155 16.75 -25.96 -23.44
CA SER A 155 17.85 -25.29 -22.72
C SER A 155 17.43 -24.05 -21.93
N SER A 156 16.16 -23.64 -22.00
CA SER A 156 15.62 -22.50 -21.26
C SER A 156 14.66 -22.93 -20.15
N ILE A 157 14.49 -22.05 -19.17
CA ILE A 157 13.52 -22.16 -18.10
C ILE A 157 12.68 -20.89 -18.13
N LYS A 158 11.36 -21.06 -18.22
CA LYS A 158 10.36 -19.99 -18.15
C LYS A 158 9.76 -19.96 -16.76
N TYR A 159 9.62 -18.76 -16.20
CA TYR A 159 9.03 -18.51 -14.90
C TYR A 159 7.66 -17.85 -15.06
N PHE A 160 6.70 -18.37 -14.31
CA PHE A 160 5.34 -17.88 -14.26
C PHE A 160 4.97 -17.55 -12.81
N VAL A 161 4.15 -16.51 -12.62
CA VAL A 161 3.51 -16.18 -11.35
C VAL A 161 2.02 -16.17 -11.59
N ASP A 162 1.29 -17.01 -10.88
CA ASP A 162 -0.16 -17.20 -11.03
C ASP A 162 -0.57 -17.39 -12.52
N ASP A 163 0.18 -18.28 -13.19
CA ASP A 163 0.07 -18.63 -14.62
C ASP A 163 0.42 -17.51 -15.63
N GLU A 164 0.85 -16.33 -15.17
CA GLU A 164 1.33 -15.25 -16.03
C GLU A 164 2.85 -15.35 -16.25
N PHE A 165 3.30 -15.25 -17.51
CA PHE A 165 4.73 -15.29 -17.84
C PHE A 165 5.45 -14.06 -17.29
N VAL A 166 6.49 -14.26 -16.50
CA VAL A 166 7.26 -13.18 -15.88
C VAL A 166 8.64 -13.03 -16.49
N SER A 167 9.35 -14.15 -16.71
CA SER A 167 10.74 -14.12 -17.16
C SER A 167 11.19 -15.45 -17.77
N GLU A 168 12.25 -15.41 -18.55
CA GLU A 168 12.92 -16.59 -19.12
C GLU A 168 14.43 -16.47 -18.94
N THR A 169 15.08 -17.60 -18.63
CA THR A 169 16.54 -17.71 -18.53
C THR A 169 17.03 -19.02 -19.15
N THR A 170 18.34 -19.18 -19.30
CA THR A 170 18.94 -20.43 -19.80
C THR A 170 19.54 -21.23 -18.64
N LEU A 171 19.64 -22.56 -18.84
CA LEU A 171 20.30 -23.45 -17.88
C LEU A 171 21.77 -23.07 -17.65
N GLU A 172 22.45 -22.58 -18.68
CA GLU A 172 23.84 -22.14 -18.61
C GLU A 172 23.98 -20.94 -17.66
N VAL A 173 23.17 -19.89 -17.87
CA VAL A 173 23.17 -18.69 -17.02
C VAL A 173 22.80 -19.02 -15.57
N LEU A 174 21.82 -19.90 -15.36
CA LEU A 174 21.47 -20.37 -14.01
C LEU A 174 22.60 -21.16 -13.35
N SER A 175 23.28 -22.03 -14.10
CA SER A 175 24.38 -22.84 -13.56
C SER A 175 25.59 -21.99 -13.18
N GLU A 176 25.86 -20.90 -13.90
CA GLU A 176 26.89 -19.92 -13.56
C GLU A 176 26.49 -19.07 -12.34
N ALA A 177 25.22 -18.67 -12.26
CA ALA A 177 24.72 -17.84 -11.16
C ALA A 177 24.64 -18.60 -9.82
N PHE A 178 24.42 -19.91 -9.84
CA PHE A 178 24.26 -20.76 -8.66
C PHE A 178 25.39 -21.77 -8.48
N VAL A 179 26.63 -21.43 -8.85
CA VAL A 179 27.81 -22.22 -8.45
C VAL A 179 27.85 -22.27 -6.92
N VAL A 180 27.36 -23.35 -6.33
CA VAL A 180 27.52 -23.63 -4.91
C VAL A 180 29.01 -23.86 -4.72
N SER A 181 29.71 -22.88 -4.12
CA SER A 181 31.08 -23.08 -3.68
C SER A 181 31.06 -24.19 -2.62
N SER A 182 31.39 -25.41 -3.03
CA SER A 182 31.65 -26.54 -2.14
C SER A 182 32.95 -26.36 -1.37
#